data_AF-A0A524ITF0-F1
#
_entry.id   AF-A0A524ITF0-F1
#
_cell.length_a   1.000
_cell.length_b   1.000
_cell.length_c   1.000
_cell.angle_alpha   90.00
_cell.angle_beta   90.00
_cell.angle_gamma   90.00
#
_symmetry.space_group_name_H-M   'P 1'
#
loop_
_entity.id
_entity.type
_entity.pdbx_description
1 polymer ?
#
loop_
_entity_poly.entity_id
_entity_poly.type
_entity_poly.pdbx_seq_one_letter_code
_entity_poly.pdbx_strand_id
1 'polypeptide(L)'
;MICFDVEVNGEPYCRAGLDPTGVISVILNWIELTPEVLSSPRGQPGPHTMLMVNGHRVNGPISMDPEVPADLSPVHWGEIARPLEPGDEVRIRVVAADRADDPIETPQLPPIDEEADEEAA
;
A
#
# COMPACT_ATOMS: atom_id res chain seq x y z
N MET A 1 -16.09 6.20 11.42
CA MET A 1 -14.97 5.25 11.33
C MET A 1 -13.66 5.92 11.75
N ILE A 2 -12.62 5.14 12.07
CA ILE A 2 -11.26 5.68 12.27
C ILE A 2 -10.62 5.81 10.88
N CYS A 3 -10.05 6.99 10.59
CA CYS A 3 -9.31 7.26 9.36
C CYS A 3 -7.92 7.83 9.68
N PHE A 4 -7.04 7.80 8.67
CA PHE A 4 -5.78 8.52 8.63
C PHE A 4 -5.87 9.64 7.61
N ASP A 5 -5.78 10.88 8.07
CA ASP A 5 -5.50 12.03 7.21
C ASP A 5 -4.00 12.08 6.96
N VAL A 6 -3.61 11.96 5.70
CA VAL A 6 -2.23 11.97 5.25
C VAL A 6 -1.98 13.27 4.50
N GLU A 7 -0.98 14.02 4.94
CA GLU A 7 -0.52 15.27 4.32
C GLU A 7 0.97 15.11 3.96
N VAL A 8 1.40 15.70 2.84
CA VAL A 8 2.79 15.75 2.38
C VAL A 8 3.15 17.21 2.14
N ASN A 9 4.14 17.74 2.86
CA ASN A 9 4.54 19.15 2.81
C ASN A 9 3.38 20.13 3.05
N GLY A 10 2.40 19.74 3.88
CA GLY A 10 1.20 20.51 4.17
C GLY A 10 0.09 20.40 3.12
N GLU A 11 0.34 19.73 1.99
CA GLU A 11 -0.70 19.44 1.00
C GLU A 11 -1.43 18.14 1.34
N PRO A 12 -2.77 18.11 1.33
CA PRO A 12 -3.54 16.90 1.55
C PRO A 12 -3.24 15.85 0.48
N TYR A 13 -2.92 14.63 0.92
CA TYR A 13 -2.69 13.50 0.04
C TYR A 13 -3.92 12.60 -0.05
N CYS A 14 -4.39 12.07 1.08
CA CYS A 14 -5.64 11.31 1.15
C CYS A 14 -6.15 11.17 2.59
N ARG A 15 -7.43 10.81 2.72
CA ARG A 15 -8.06 10.28 3.93
C ARG A 15 -8.32 8.79 3.75
N ALA A 16 -7.46 7.96 4.33
CA ALA A 16 -7.63 6.50 4.28
C ALA A 16 -8.44 5.98 5.46
N GLY A 17 -9.45 5.17 5.19
CA GLY A 17 -10.40 4.67 6.20
C GLY A 17 -11.12 3.42 5.74
N LEU A 18 -11.39 2.51 6.68
CA LEU A 18 -12.13 1.28 6.45
C LEU A 18 -13.25 1.15 7.48
N ASP A 19 -14.35 0.52 7.06
CA ASP A 19 -15.54 0.24 7.86
C ASP A 19 -16.14 -1.09 7.36
N PRO A 20 -16.59 -2.02 8.22
CA PRO A 20 -16.46 -2.07 9.68
C PRO A 20 -15.20 -2.77 10.20
N THR A 21 -14.56 -3.59 9.37
CA THR A 21 -13.42 -4.43 9.77
C THR A 21 -12.34 -4.39 8.71
N GLY A 22 -11.12 -4.08 9.13
CA GLY A 22 -9.97 -4.03 8.25
C GLY A 22 -8.73 -3.51 8.95
N VAL A 23 -7.64 -3.51 8.20
CA VAL A 23 -6.36 -2.91 8.61
C VAL A 23 -6.05 -1.79 7.64
N ILE A 24 -5.60 -0.65 8.16
CA ILE A 24 -5.08 0.46 7.36
C ILE A 24 -3.63 0.66 7.77
N SER A 25 -2.77 0.85 6.78
CA SER A 25 -1.34 1.07 6.97
C SER A 25 -0.90 2.28 6.15
N VAL A 26 -0.03 3.08 6.76
CA VAL A 26 0.73 4.13 6.08
C VAL A 26 2.19 3.76 6.27
N ILE A 27 2.86 3.43 5.17
CA ILE A 27 4.21 2.86 5.19
C ILE A 27 5.14 3.80 4.45
N LEU A 28 6.18 4.27 5.14
CA LEU A 28 7.29 4.98 4.54
C LEU A 28 8.44 4.00 4.31
N ASN A 29 8.73 3.70 3.06
CA ASN A 29 9.80 2.81 2.65
C ASN A 29 11.01 3.63 2.21
N TRP A 30 12.21 3.21 2.63
CA TRP A 30 13.47 3.64 2.04
C TRP A 30 14.15 2.39 1.48
N ILE A 31 14.29 2.36 0.16
CA ILE A 31 14.86 1.22 -0.57
C ILE A 31 16.00 1.72 -1.45
N GLU A 32 17.06 0.94 -1.57
CA GLU A 32 18.11 1.19 -2.56
C GLU A 32 17.83 0.29 -3.77
N LEU A 33 17.48 0.91 -4.90
CA LEU A 33 17.23 0.20 -6.15
C LEU A 33 18.56 -0.04 -6.83
N THR A 34 19.01 -1.29 -6.89
CA THR A 34 20.19 -1.67 -7.67
C THR A 34 19.80 -1.91 -9.13
N PRO A 35 20.75 -1.85 -10.09
CA PRO A 35 20.48 -2.18 -11.49
C PRO A 35 19.83 -3.55 -11.68
N GLU A 36 20.15 -4.52 -10.82
CA GLU A 36 19.59 -5.88 -10.86
C GLU A 36 18.10 -5.93 -10.48
N VAL A 37 17.66 -5.01 -9.61
CA VAL A 37 16.26 -4.92 -9.15
C VAL A 37 15.39 -4.12 -10.14
N LEU A 38 15.99 -3.30 -10.98
CA LEU A 38 15.29 -2.46 -11.95
C LEU A 38 14.95 -3.24 -13.22
N SER A 39 13.79 -3.89 -13.25
CA SER A 39 13.27 -4.57 -14.46
C SER A 39 12.77 -3.60 -15.54
N SER A 40 12.70 -2.29 -15.24
CA SER A 40 12.18 -1.26 -16.15
C SER A 40 13.30 -0.39 -16.73
N PRO A 41 13.35 -0.15 -18.05
CA PRO A 41 14.33 0.74 -18.69
C PRO A 41 14.20 2.22 -18.30
N ARG A 42 13.21 2.58 -17.46
CA ARG A 42 13.02 3.93 -16.91
C ARG A 42 13.41 4.07 -15.45
N GLY A 43 13.70 2.97 -14.75
CA GLY A 43 14.16 3.03 -13.37
C GLY A 43 15.60 3.51 -13.31
N GLN A 44 15.89 4.50 -12.47
CA GLN A 44 17.28 4.90 -12.20
C GLN A 44 17.74 4.19 -10.93
N PRO A 45 18.94 3.57 -10.92
CA PRO A 45 19.52 3.03 -9.71
C PRO A 45 19.69 4.12 -8.65
N GLY A 46 19.51 3.76 -7.39
CA GLY A 46 19.73 4.65 -6.26
C GLY A 46 18.66 4.56 -5.17
N PRO A 47 18.82 5.34 -4.09
CA PRO A 47 17.85 5.38 -3.01
C PRO A 47 16.51 5.92 -3.53
N HIS A 48 15.43 5.23 -3.18
CA HIS A 48 14.07 5.65 -3.40
C HIS A 48 13.33 5.64 -2.07
N THR A 49 12.72 6.78 -1.76
CA THR A 49 11.82 6.89 -0.60
C THR A 49 10.40 6.93 -1.13
N MET A 50 9.56 6.03 -0.65
CA MET A 50 8.19 5.84 -1.14
C MET A 50 7.23 5.87 0.04
N LEU A 51 6.13 6.60 -0.09
CA LEU A 51 5.01 6.53 0.84
C LEU A 51 3.88 5.73 0.21
N MET A 52 3.44 4.69 0.90
CA MET A 52 2.30 3.87 0.52
C MET A 52 1.18 4.06 1.55
N VAL A 53 -0.03 4.30 1.06
CA VAL A 53 -1.24 4.27 1.89
C VAL A 53 -2.13 3.15 1.40
N ASN A 54 -2.26 2.09 2.20
CA ASN A 54 -2.97 0.87 1.82
C ASN A 54 -3.72 0.26 3.01
N GLY A 55 -4.42 -0.83 2.74
CA GLY A 55 -5.13 -1.58 3.76
C GLY A 55 -5.67 -2.90 3.23
N HIS A 56 -6.31 -3.64 4.12
CA HIS A 56 -7.04 -4.86 3.79
C HIS A 56 -8.41 -4.79 4.44
N ARG A 57 -9.46 -4.94 3.63
CA ARG A 57 -10.82 -5.15 4.11
C ARG A 57 -10.96 -6.61 4.50
N VAL A 58 -11.58 -6.87 5.63
CA VAL A 58 -12.02 -8.21 5.99
C VAL A 58 -13.43 -8.40 5.46
N ASN A 59 -13.60 -9.28 4.48
CA ASN A 59 -14.88 -9.67 3.94
C ASN A 59 -15.42 -10.86 4.75
N GLY A 60 -16.67 -10.76 5.19
CA GLY A 60 -17.32 -11.83 5.95
C GLY A 60 -16.91 -11.89 7.43
N PRO A 61 -17.39 -12.92 8.16
CA PRO A 61 -17.12 -13.08 9.57
C PRO A 61 -15.64 -13.40 9.81
N ILE A 62 -15.04 -12.76 10.81
CA ILE A 62 -13.71 -13.14 11.30
C ILE A 62 -13.85 -14.53 11.95
N SER A 63 -13.36 -15.56 11.26
CA SER A 63 -13.20 -16.88 11.85
C SER A 63 -11.97 -16.86 12.77
N MET A 64 -12.13 -17.38 13.99
CA MET A 64 -10.99 -17.66 14.88
C MET A 64 -10.37 -19.04 14.58
N ASP A 65 -10.95 -19.79 13.65
CA ASP A 65 -10.41 -21.05 13.17
C ASP A 65 -9.24 -20.76 12.22
N PRO A 66 -7.99 -21.16 12.57
CA PRO A 66 -6.84 -20.93 11.71
C PRO A 66 -6.91 -21.68 10.37
N GLU A 67 -7.79 -22.67 10.22
CA GLU A 67 -8.02 -23.39 8.95
C GLU A 67 -8.97 -22.66 8.00
N VAL A 68 -9.69 -21.64 8.49
CA VAL A 68 -10.59 -20.81 7.66
C VAL A 68 -9.98 -19.42 7.51
N PRO A 69 -9.21 -19.16 6.44
CA PRO A 69 -8.59 -17.86 6.24
C PRO A 69 -9.67 -16.78 6.12
N ALA A 70 -9.41 -15.64 6.77
CA ALA A 70 -10.22 -14.45 6.53
C ALA A 70 -10.11 -14.06 5.05
N ASP A 71 -11.24 -13.77 4.42
CA ASP A 71 -11.26 -13.21 3.07
C ASP A 71 -10.79 -11.75 3.18
N LEU A 72 -9.56 -11.50 2.73
CA LEU A 72 -8.92 -10.18 2.77
C LEU A 72 -8.87 -9.59 1.37
N SER A 73 -9.63 -8.51 1.13
CA SER A 73 -9.49 -7.73 -0.12
C SER A 73 -8.53 -6.55 0.09
N PRO A 74 -7.46 -6.44 -0.70
CA PRO A 74 -6.54 -5.31 -0.60
C PRO A 74 -7.23 -4.02 -1.05
N VAL A 75 -6.85 -2.91 -0.41
CA VAL A 75 -7.33 -1.56 -0.71
C VAL A 75 -6.13 -0.64 -0.79
N HIS A 76 -6.10 0.24 -1.78
CA HIS A 76 -4.99 1.13 -2.03
C HIS A 76 -5.48 2.56 -2.22
N TRP A 77 -4.97 3.52 -1.45
CA TRP A 77 -5.28 4.95 -1.64
C TRP A 77 -4.23 5.68 -2.47
N GLY A 78 -3.06 5.05 -2.67
CA GLY A 78 -2.06 5.55 -3.58
C GLY A 78 -0.63 5.33 -3.09
N GLU A 79 0.27 5.48 -4.05
CA GLU A 79 1.69 5.70 -3.90
C GLU A 79 2.00 7.12 -4.38
N ILE A 80 2.81 7.89 -3.63
CA ILE A 80 3.18 9.23 -4.08
C ILE A 80 3.88 9.10 -5.43
N ALA A 81 3.38 9.82 -6.45
CA ALA A 81 3.85 9.73 -7.84
C ALA A 81 5.32 10.14 -8.05
N ARG A 82 5.94 10.77 -7.05
CA ARG A 82 7.37 11.10 -7.00
C ARG A 82 8.03 10.47 -5.77
N PRO A 83 9.32 10.11 -5.84
CA PRO A 83 10.09 9.80 -4.64
C PRO A 83 10.07 10.97 -3.67
N LEU A 84 10.02 10.65 -2.37
CA LEU A 84 10.23 11.65 -1.31
C LEU A 84 11.72 11.98 -1.20
N GLU A 85 12.01 13.25 -0.98
CA GLU A 85 13.36 13.81 -0.90
C GLU A 85 13.68 14.27 0.54
N PRO A 86 14.98 14.34 0.91
CA PRO A 86 15.36 14.92 2.20
C PRO A 86 14.79 16.32 2.38
N GLY A 87 14.02 16.52 3.47
CA GLY A 87 13.33 17.77 3.76
C GLY A 87 11.82 17.73 3.51
N ASP A 88 11.32 16.71 2.80
CA ASP A 88 9.88 16.46 2.73
C ASP A 88 9.33 16.06 4.11
N GLU A 89 8.16 16.58 4.48
CA GLU A 89 7.42 16.25 5.69
C GLU A 89 6.19 15.41 5.33
N VAL A 90 6.05 14.25 5.97
CA VAL A 90 4.80 13.47 5.97
C VAL A 90 4.12 13.63 7.31
N ARG A 91 2.87 14.09 7.31
CA ARG A 91 2.05 14.18 8.52
C ARG A 91 0.89 13.21 8.42
N ILE A 92 0.75 12.38 9.45
CA ILE A 92 -0.35 11.42 9.57
C ILE A 92 -1.14 11.78 10.82
N ARG A 93 -2.44 12.01 10.65
CA ARG A 93 -3.35 12.32 11.76
C ARG A 93 -4.43 11.24 11.83
N VAL A 94 -4.56 10.62 13.00
CA VAL A 94 -5.68 9.73 13.29
C VAL A 94 -6.92 10.57 13.57
N VAL A 95 -7.99 10.38 12.80
CA VAL A 95 -9.22 11.16 12.91
C VAL A 95 -10.44 10.24 13.00
N ALA A 96 -11.48 10.74 13.67
CA ALA A 96 -12.82 10.20 13.51
C ALA A 96 -13.49 10.92 12.32
N ALA A 97 -13.98 10.17 11.34
CA ALA A 97 -14.67 10.71 10.19
C ALA A 97 -15.83 9.80 9.76
N ASP A 98 -16.81 10.38 9.05
CA ASP A 98 -17.97 9.64 8.53
C ASP A 98 -17.70 9.00 7.17
N ARG A 99 -16.64 9.43 6.47
CA ARG A 99 -16.26 8.94 5.15
C ARG A 99 -14.74 9.00 4.93
N ALA A 100 -14.22 7.99 4.25
CA ALA A 100 -12.87 7.95 3.68
C ALA A 100 -12.91 8.33 2.19
N ASP A 101 -11.77 8.71 1.63
CA ASP A 101 -11.63 8.87 0.19
C ASP A 101 -11.79 7.52 -0.51
N ASP A 102 -12.23 7.55 -1.76
CA ASP A 102 -12.39 6.34 -2.55
C ASP A 102 -10.98 5.80 -2.91
N PRO A 103 -10.72 4.49 -2.71
CA PRO A 103 -9.42 3.92 -3.06
C PRO A 103 -9.19 3.93 -4.57
N ILE A 104 -7.92 4.03 -4.96
CA ILE A 104 -7.50 3.85 -6.34
C ILE A 104 -7.65 2.36 -6.66
N GLU A 105 -8.38 2.04 -7.73
CA GLU A 105 -8.46 0.67 -8.22
C GLU A 105 -7.04 0.16 -8.53
N THR A 106 -6.56 -0.78 -7.73
CA THR A 106 -5.30 -1.46 -8.01
C THR A 106 -5.46 -2.25 -9.30
N PRO A 107 -4.54 -2.13 -10.29
CA PRO A 107 -4.49 -3.08 -11.38
C PRO A 107 -4.33 -4.47 -10.76
N GLN A 108 -5.21 -5.42 -11.08
CA GLN A 108 -4.96 -6.81 -10.72
C GLN A 108 -3.67 -7.23 -11.41
N LEU A 109 -2.62 -7.48 -10.62
CA LEU A 109 -1.46 -8.18 -11.13
C LEU A 109 -1.96 -9.55 -11.62
N PRO A 110 -1.63 -9.96 -12.86
CA PRO A 110 -1.97 -11.30 -13.31
C PRO A 110 -1.36 -12.32 -12.33
N PRO A 111 -2.00 -13.49 -12.14
CA PRO A 111 -1.43 -14.54 -11.32
C PRO A 111 0.01 -14.81 -11.76
N ILE A 112 0.92 -14.90 -10.79
CA ILE A 112 2.28 -15.36 -11.04
C ILE A 112 2.16 -16.85 -11.32
N ASP A 113 2.36 -17.28 -12.57
CA ASP A 113 2.43 -18.70 -12.90
C ASP A 113 3.67 -19.29 -12.20
N GLU A 114 3.46 -20.10 -11.16
CA GLU A 114 4.52 -20.75 -10.38
C GLU A 114 5.18 -21.95 -11.11
N GLU A 115 4.88 -22.20 -12.39
CA GLU A 115 5.32 -23.40 -13.13
C GLU A 115 6.53 -23.17 -14.06
N ALA A 116 7.66 -22.64 -13.57
CA ALA A 116 8.85 -22.47 -14.43
C ALA A 116 10.23 -22.78 -13.83
N ASP A 117 10.34 -23.39 -12.64
CA ASP A 117 11.65 -23.70 -12.03
C ASP A 117 11.86 -25.19 -11.66
N GLU A 118 11.24 -26.11 -12.41
CA GLU A 118 11.45 -27.56 -12.25
C GLU A 118 11.93 -28.24 -13.55
N GLU A 119 12.90 -27.67 -14.28
CA GLU A 119 13.63 -28.46 -15.29
C GLU A 119 15.06 -27.93 -15.56
N ALA A 120 15.91 -27.90 -14.53
CA ALA A 120 17.36 -27.82 -14.70
C ALA A 120 18.10 -28.46 -13.52
N ALA A 121 17.96 -29.78 -13.35
CA ALA A 121 18.80 -30.60 -12.49
C ALA A 121 19.27 -31.86 -13.23
#